data_AF-A0A067M5C0-F1
#
_entry.id   AF-A0A067M5C0-F1
#
_cell.length_a   1.000
_cell.length_b   1.000
_cell.length_c   1.000
_cell.angle_alpha   90.00
_cell.angle_beta   90.00
_cell.angle_gamma   90.00
#
_symmetry.space_group_name_H-M   'P 1'
#
loop_
_entity.id
_entity.type
_entity.pdbx_description
1 polymer ?
#
loop_
_entity_poly.entity_id
_entity_poly.type
_entity_poly.pdbx_seq_one_letter_code
_entity_poly.pdbx_strand_id
1 'polypeptide(L)' 'MSDPKTWELRQSAKPDTFFLVLPGGPADGTELVVDTSLLIILPPPFALRPWDQDSISQAWKLRELN' A
#
# COMPACT_ATOMS: atom_id res chain seq x y z
N MET A 1 8.31 23.59 -4.72
CA MET A 1 8.71 22.36 -3.99
C MET A 1 7.43 21.78 -3.44
N SER A 2 7.01 20.59 -3.88
CA SER A 2 5.87 19.91 -3.28
C SER A 2 6.27 19.39 -1.91
N ASP A 3 5.50 19.70 -0.87
CA ASP A 3 5.69 19.14 0.46
C ASP A 3 5.82 17.61 0.38
N PRO A 4 6.65 16.98 1.24
CA PRO A 4 6.71 15.52 1.30
C PRO A 4 5.31 14.99 1.58
N LYS A 5 4.73 14.29 0.61
CA LYS A 5 3.42 13.64 0.77
C LYS A 5 3.54 12.66 1.94
N THR A 6 2.84 12.96 3.02
CA THR A 6 2.77 12.08 4.18
C THR A 6 2.05 10.80 3.77
N TRP A 7 2.63 9.66 4.12
CA TRP A 7 2.00 8.37 3.92
C TRP A 7 0.98 8.15 5.04
N GLU A 8 -0.12 7.50 4.69
CA GLU A 8 -1.16 7.15 5.65
C GLU A 8 -1.20 5.65 5.89
N LEU A 9 -1.44 5.26 7.14
CA LEU A 9 -1.69 3.88 7.52
C LEU A 9 -3.18 3.71 7.75
N ARG A 10 -3.85 2.89 6.93
CA ARG A 10 -5.31 2.69 7.01
C ARG A 10 -5.65 1.24 7.33
N GLN A 11 -6.55 1.05 8.28
CA GLN A 11 -7.02 -0.27 8.70
C GLN A 11 -7.72 -0.98 7.53
N SER A 12 -7.38 -2.25 7.28
CA SER A 12 -8.14 -3.10 6.34
C SER A 12 -9.32 -3.77 7.04
N ALA A 13 -10.21 -4.39 6.27
CA ALA A 13 -11.31 -5.21 6.80
C ALA A 13 -10.83 -6.41 7.64
N LYS A 14 -9.57 -6.84 7.49
CA LYS A 14 -8.97 -7.90 8.30
C LYS A 14 -8.31 -7.32 9.55
N PRO A 15 -8.52 -7.93 10.74
CA PRO A 15 -7.86 -7.52 11.97
C PRO A 15 -6.33 -7.47 11.81
N ASP A 16 -5.69 -6.48 12.45
CA ASP A 16 -4.23 -6.29 12.50
C ASP A 16 -3.53 -6.18 11.14
N THR A 17 -4.26 -5.78 10.10
CA THR A 17 -3.70 -5.54 8.76
C THR A 17 -4.04 -4.15 8.25
N PHE A 18 -3.11 -3.55 7.52
CA PHE A 18 -3.18 -2.15 7.14
C PHE A 18 -2.74 -1.94 5.69
N PHE A 19 -3.37 -0.98 5.02
CA PHE A 19 -2.89 -0.42 3.77
C PHE A 19 -1.89 0.70 4.06
N LEU A 20 -0.75 0.69 3.37
CA LEU A 20 0.15 1.85 3.28
C LEU A 20 -0.28 2.69 2.09
N VAL A 21 -0.94 3.81 2.36
CA VAL A 21 -1.61 4.66 1.36
C VAL A 21 -0.76 5.88 1.05
N LEU A 22 -0.58 6.15 -0.24
CA LEU A 22 -0.02 7.39 -0.77
C LEU A 22 -1.15 8.27 -1.31
N PRO A 23 -1.52 9.36 -0.60
CA PRO A 23 -2.58 10.25 -1.06
C PRO A 23 -2.17 11.05 -2.31
N GLY A 24 -3.10 11.18 -3.26
CA GLY A 24 -2.91 11.99 -4.46
C GLY A 24 -1.84 11.47 -5.42
N GLY A 25 -1.80 10.16 -5.69
CA GLY A 25 -0.90 9.57 -6.66
C GLY A 25 -1.10 10.11 -8.09
N PRO A 26 -0.15 9.85 -9.03
CA PRO A 26 -0.24 10.30 -10.43
C PRO A 26 -1.41 9.70 -11.22
N ALA A 27 -2.14 8.74 -10.65
CA ALA A 27 -3.29 8.08 -11.28
C ALA A 27 -4.58 8.85 -10.99
N ASP A 28 -4.81 9.99 -11.64
CA ASP A 28 -6.11 10.67 -11.74
C ASP A 28 -6.90 10.82 -10.41
N GLY A 29 -6.23 11.14 -9.31
CA GLY A 29 -6.86 11.32 -8.00
C GLY A 29 -7.20 10.02 -7.26
N THR A 30 -6.84 8.87 -7.82
CA THR A 30 -6.94 7.57 -7.16
C THR A 30 -5.78 7.41 -6.17
N GLU A 31 -6.11 6.98 -4.96
CA GLU A 31 -5.12 6.66 -3.94
C GLU A 31 -4.34 5.41 -4.33
N LEU A 32 -3.03 5.44 -4.06
CA LEU A 32 -2.14 4.32 -4.36
C LEU A 32 -1.75 3.61 -3.07
N VAL A 33 -1.57 2.30 -3.14
CA VAL A 33 -1.11 1.47 -2.02
C VAL A 33 0.06 0.58 -2.41
N VAL A 34 0.83 0.17 -1.41
CA VAL A 34 1.94 -0.77 -1.57
C VAL A 34 1.42 -2.18 -1.81
N ASP A 35 1.91 -2.82 -2.87
CA ASP A 35 1.55 -4.16 -3.30
C ASP A 35 2.81 -4.95 -3.67
N THR A 36 2.81 -6.27 -3.45
CA THR A 36 3.89 -7.20 -3.90
C THR A 36 3.46 -8.25 -4.93
N SER A 37 2.19 -8.24 -5.35
CA SER A 37 1.55 -9.39 -6.02
C SER A 37 1.68 -9.47 -7.54
N LEU A 38 2.32 -8.52 -8.23
CA LEU A 38 2.21 -8.49 -9.69
C LEU A 38 3.25 -9.30 -10.46
N LEU A 39 4.39 -9.64 -9.86
CA LEU A 39 5.51 -10.18 -10.62
C LEU A 39 6.05 -11.46 -9.95
N ILE A 40 5.99 -12.57 -10.70
CA ILE A 40 6.64 -13.84 -10.35
C ILE A 40 8.15 -13.72 -10.62
N ILE A 41 8.76 -12.70 -10.03
CA ILE A 41 10.19 -12.42 -10.11
C ILE A 41 10.66 -12.39 -8.66
N LEU A 42 11.76 -13.10 -8.37
CA LEU A 42 12.28 -13.22 -7.00
C LEU A 42 13.55 -12.37 -6.85
N PRO A 43 13.62 -11.46 -5.85
CA PRO A 43 12.57 -11.13 -4.89
C PRO A 43 11.42 -10.30 -5.52
N PRO A 44 10.18 -10.41 -5.01
CA PRO A 44 9.06 -9.64 -5.54
C PRO A 44 9.30 -8.15 -5.30
N PRO A 45 9.24 -7.29 -6.34
CA PRO A 45 9.36 -5.86 -6.15
C PRO A 45 8.12 -5.31 -5.45
N PHE A 46 8.30 -4.30 -4.61
CA PHE A 46 7.20 -3.47 -4.12
C PHE A 46 6.75 -2.53 -5.24
N ALA A 47 5.44 -2.45 -5.45
CA ALA A 47 4.82 -1.56 -6.41
C ALA A 47 3.77 -0.66 -5.76
N LEU A 48 3.56 0.53 -6.31
CA LEU A 48 2.40 1.36 -6.01
C LEU A 48 1.30 1.04 -7.01
N ARG A 49 0.12 0.66 -6.53
CA ARG A 49 -1.05 0.35 -7.36
C ARG A 49 -2.29 1.07 -6.87
N PRO A 50 -3.27 1.30 -7.75
CA PRO A 50 -4.60 1.76 -7.32
C PRO A 50 -5.11 0.91 -6.16
N TRP A 51 -5.65 1.59 -5.15
CA TRP A 51 -6.18 0.95 -3.97
C TRP A 51 -7.41 0.09 -4.32
N ASP A 52 -7.28 -1.20 -4.02
CA ASP A 52 -8.35 -2.19 -4.02
C ASP A 52 -8.55 -2.67 -2.58
N GLN A 53 -9.65 -2.25 -1.95
CA GLN A 53 -9.96 -2.53 -0.55
C GLN A 53 -10.17 -4.02 -0.27
N ASP A 54 -10.49 -4.81 -1.30
CA ASP A 54 -10.72 -6.25 -1.18
C ASP A 54 -9.42 -7.06 -1.44
N SER A 55 -8.36 -6.40 -1.92
CA SER A 55 -7.10 -7.05 -2.24
C SER A 55 -6.25 -7.35 -1.00
N ILE A 56 -6.08 -8.64 -0.72
CA ILE A 56 -5.28 -9.13 0.41
C ILE A 56 -3.80 -8.80 0.24
N SER A 57 -3.29 -8.74 -1.00
CA SER A 57 -1.87 -8.46 -1.27
C SER A 57 -1.47 -7.00 -1.08
N GLN A 58 -2.46 -6.11 -0.96
CA GLN A 58 -2.27 -4.69 -0.67
C GLN A 58 -2.30 -4.38 0.84
N ALA A 59 -2.73 -5.34 1.68
CA ALA A 59 -2.83 -5.19 3.12
C ALA A 59 -1.70 -5.93 3.84
N TRP A 60 -1.09 -5.25 4.81
CA TRP A 60 0.13 -5.67 5.47
C TRP A 60 -0.10 -5.90 6.95
N LYS A 61 0.38 -7.04 7.47
CA LYS A 61 0.50 -7.25 8.91
C LYS A 61 1.81 -6.62 9.37
N LEU A 62 1.72 -5.61 10.22
CA LEU A 62 2.88 -4.96 10.81
C LEU A 62 3.24 -5.66 12.12
N ARG A 63 4.54 -5.87 12.34
CA ARG A 63 5.10 -6.44 13.56
C ARG A 63 6.13 -5.48 14.13
N GLU A 64 6.08 -5.26 15.43
CA GLU A 64 7.15 -4.60 16.16
C GLU A 64 8.44 -5.44 16.13
N LEU A 65 9.55 -4.79 15.81
CA LEU A 65 10.89 -5.37 15.87
C LEU A 65 11.52 -4.94 17.20
N ASN A 66 11.59 -5.90 18.13
CA ASN A 66 12.33 -5.77 19.39
C ASN A 66 13.83 -6.00 19.17
#